data_AF-A0A1B6FIL7-F1
#
_entry.id   AF-A0A1B6FIL7-F1
#
_cell.length_a   1.000
_cell.length_b   1.000
_cell.length_c   1.000
_cell.angle_alpha   90.00
_cell.angle_beta   90.00
_cell.angle_gamma   90.00
#
_symmetry.space_group_name_H-M   'P 1'
#
loop_
_entity.id
_entity.type
_entity.pdbx_description
1 polymer ?
#
loop_
_entity_poly.entity_id
_entity_poly.type
_entity_poly.pdbx_seq_one_letter_code
_entity_poly.pdbx_strand_id
1 'polypeptide(L)'
;SIIGQSMYDVKSAEKLRKIIALSTSMIGTVLKNNDIFVKGGLITGVADMPLFGFSDLNSIVNYGFLKEHEFFNYYGLTKEEVEELFKKPEFDLDPDAVRRAHEAYNGYQSVKGKKIYNIYAVLRFLKTGQVKTYWTKFASIKKLRGVFKIPAFKQYIDKLVSGKSISIVITDKLTVEDVIDLRNLLLRPQVGINYWPAVLFNFLFKLGYLTYMPHRQNPAGYSVQQVTVKIPNTEVMEYIQKQR
;
A
#
# COMPACT_ATOMS: atom_id res chain seq x y z
N SER A 1 6.37 8.74 -7.91
CA SER A 1 7.27 9.79 -7.38
C SER A 1 8.66 9.60 -7.96
N ILE A 2 9.50 10.64 -7.97
CA ILE A 2 10.91 10.57 -8.41
C ILE A 2 11.64 9.46 -7.66
N ILE A 3 11.44 9.36 -6.34
CA ILE A 3 12.03 8.32 -5.51
C ILE A 3 11.57 6.93 -5.93
N GLY A 4 10.25 6.72 -6.05
CA GLY A 4 9.70 5.43 -6.43
C GLY A 4 10.19 4.96 -7.80
N GLN A 5 10.29 5.86 -8.79
CA GLN A 5 10.84 5.53 -10.10
C GLN A 5 12.35 5.23 -10.03
N SER A 6 13.09 6.03 -9.26
CA SER A 6 14.54 5.86 -9.09
C SER A 6 14.90 4.55 -8.39
N MET A 7 14.06 4.08 -7.46
CA MET A 7 14.19 2.76 -6.84
C MET A 7 14.24 1.64 -7.89
N TYR A 8 13.51 1.76 -9.00
CA TYR A 8 13.51 0.76 -10.05
C TYR A 8 14.63 0.94 -11.09
N ASP A 9 15.02 2.18 -11.37
CA ASP A 9 15.82 2.49 -12.55
C ASP A 9 17.30 2.78 -12.22
N VAL A 10 17.61 3.14 -10.96
CA VAL A 10 18.98 3.54 -10.55
C VAL A 10 19.75 2.37 -9.98
N LYS A 11 20.84 1.98 -10.67
CA LYS A 11 21.72 0.86 -10.29
C LYS A 11 22.78 1.16 -9.22
N SER A 12 23.15 2.42 -8.95
CA SER A 12 24.10 2.77 -7.86
C SER A 12 23.39 3.17 -6.57
N ALA A 13 23.69 2.49 -5.46
CA ALA A 13 22.99 2.71 -4.19
C ALA A 13 23.27 4.12 -3.67
N GLU A 14 24.51 4.58 -3.83
CA GLU A 14 24.93 5.95 -3.55
C GLU A 14 24.12 6.98 -4.38
N LYS A 15 23.94 6.75 -5.69
CA LYS A 15 23.12 7.65 -6.52
C LYS A 15 21.67 7.68 -6.05
N LEU A 16 21.10 6.52 -5.69
CA LEU A 16 19.74 6.45 -5.16
C LEU A 16 19.62 7.21 -3.83
N ARG A 17 20.59 7.07 -2.91
CA ARG A 17 20.66 7.86 -1.67
C ARG A 17 20.66 9.36 -1.95
N LYS A 18 21.49 9.83 -2.89
CA LYS A 18 21.55 11.25 -3.28
C LYS A 18 20.22 11.76 -3.83
N ILE A 19 19.53 10.96 -4.64
CA ILE A 19 18.20 11.32 -5.18
C ILE A 19 17.16 11.41 -4.06
N ILE A 20 17.14 10.44 -3.14
CA ILE A 20 16.22 10.46 -1.99
C ILE A 20 16.51 11.68 -1.14
N ALA A 21 17.78 11.89 -0.76
CA ALA A 21 18.21 13.02 0.04
C ALA A 21 17.81 14.36 -0.59
N LEU A 22 18.13 14.58 -1.87
CA LEU A 22 17.74 15.80 -2.59
C LEU A 22 16.21 16.00 -2.55
N SER A 23 15.44 14.96 -2.90
CA SER A 23 13.98 15.05 -2.97
C SER A 23 13.35 15.40 -1.62
N THR A 24 13.82 14.76 -0.54
CA THR A 24 13.27 15.00 0.80
C THR A 24 13.79 16.28 1.42
N SER A 25 15.05 16.67 1.15
CA SER A 25 15.62 17.93 1.63
C SER A 25 14.92 19.13 1.00
N MET A 26 14.53 19.07 -0.27
CA MET A 26 13.72 20.14 -0.88
C MET A 26 12.39 20.36 -0.12
N ILE A 27 11.67 19.27 0.19
CA ILE A 27 10.42 19.34 0.97
C ILE A 27 10.73 19.87 2.39
N GLY A 28 11.82 19.40 3.00
CA GLY A 28 12.30 19.85 4.30
C GLY A 28 12.59 21.34 4.35
N THR A 29 13.36 21.86 3.40
CA THR A 29 13.73 23.29 3.34
C THR A 29 12.53 24.19 3.11
N VAL A 30 11.52 23.75 2.35
CA VAL A 30 10.31 24.56 2.14
C VAL A 30 9.47 24.65 3.41
N LEU A 31 9.41 23.58 4.20
CA LEU A 31 8.57 23.49 5.40
C LEU A 31 9.29 23.91 6.69
N LYS A 32 10.61 23.72 6.79
CA LYS A 32 11.44 24.04 7.95
C LYS A 32 12.03 25.44 7.76
N ASN A 33 11.97 26.28 8.80
CA ASN A 33 12.58 27.61 8.84
C ASN A 33 12.06 28.57 7.76
N ASN A 34 10.80 28.41 7.35
CA ASN A 34 10.13 29.24 6.35
C ASN A 34 8.76 29.73 6.84
N ASP A 35 8.65 29.99 8.14
CA ASP A 35 7.44 30.42 8.84
C ASP A 35 6.94 31.80 8.39
N ILE A 36 7.82 32.63 7.83
CA ILE A 36 7.47 33.92 7.20
C ILE A 36 6.51 33.71 6.01
N PHE A 37 6.70 32.66 5.21
CA PHE A 37 5.94 32.43 3.98
C PHE A 37 5.03 31.19 4.02
N VAL A 38 5.29 30.24 4.93
CA VAL A 38 4.62 28.94 4.99
C VAL A 38 4.07 28.71 6.40
N LYS A 39 2.74 28.79 6.53
CA LYS A 39 2.04 28.49 7.80
C LYS A 39 1.92 26.99 8.11
N GLY A 40 2.00 26.14 7.09
CA GLY A 40 1.85 24.70 7.21
C GLY A 40 1.87 24.03 5.84
N GLY A 41 1.96 22.70 5.82
CA GLY A 41 1.99 21.91 4.60
C GLY A 41 1.24 20.59 4.73
N LEU A 42 0.55 20.19 3.66
CA LEU A 42 -0.02 18.86 3.52
C LEU A 42 0.85 18.06 2.54
N ILE A 43 1.40 16.95 3.02
CA ILE A 43 2.21 16.03 2.21
C ILE A 43 1.37 14.78 1.97
N THR A 44 1.12 14.46 0.70
CA THR A 44 0.39 13.24 0.32
C THR A 44 1.32 12.28 -0.44
N GLY A 45 1.09 10.99 -0.28
CA GLY A 45 1.92 9.96 -0.88
C GLY A 45 1.31 8.57 -0.72
N VAL A 46 1.88 7.60 -1.42
CA VAL A 46 1.42 6.20 -1.38
C VAL A 46 2.11 5.40 -0.26
N ALA A 47 3.31 5.83 0.16
CA ALA A 47 4.05 5.18 1.24
C ALA A 47 4.79 6.23 2.08
N ASP A 48 4.79 6.01 3.39
CA ASP A 48 5.52 6.85 4.33
C ASP A 48 7.02 6.63 4.15
N MET A 49 7.72 7.67 3.72
CA MET A 49 9.17 7.68 3.59
C MET A 49 9.79 8.54 4.68
N PRO A 50 11.06 8.26 5.05
CA PRO A 50 11.75 9.10 6.00
C PRO A 50 12.14 10.35 5.24
N LEU A 51 11.61 11.50 5.65
CA LEU A 51 12.04 12.75 5.06
C LEU A 51 13.40 13.11 5.70
N PHE A 52 14.50 13.06 4.94
CA PHE A 52 15.81 13.47 5.46
C PHE A 52 15.75 14.91 5.98
N GLY A 53 16.35 15.18 7.15
CA GLY A 53 16.37 16.51 7.77
C GLY A 53 15.15 16.86 8.64
N PHE A 54 14.18 15.94 8.75
CA PHE A 54 13.03 16.04 9.64
C PHE A 54 13.25 15.37 11.01
N SER A 55 14.49 15.01 11.37
CA SER A 55 14.84 14.50 12.72
C SER A 55 14.34 15.40 13.84
N ASP A 56 14.19 16.70 13.54
CA ASP A 56 13.81 17.73 14.52
C ASP A 56 12.34 18.18 14.35
N LEU A 57 11.60 17.64 13.38
CA LEU A 57 10.20 18.00 13.14
C LEU A 57 9.28 17.03 13.88
N ASN A 58 9.19 17.22 15.21
CA ASN A 58 8.18 16.60 16.06
C ASN A 58 6.74 17.02 15.70
N SER A 59 6.56 17.90 14.71
CA SER A 59 5.28 18.47 14.28
C SER A 59 4.62 17.75 13.11
N ILE A 60 5.23 16.72 12.51
CA ILE A 60 4.56 15.94 11.45
C ILE A 60 3.59 14.94 12.07
N VAL A 61 2.31 15.18 11.83
CA VAL A 61 1.25 14.20 12.08
C VAL A 61 1.10 13.31 10.84
N ASN A 62 1.20 11.99 11.02
CA ASN A 62 1.05 11.02 9.95
C ASN A 62 -0.29 10.29 10.06
N TYR A 63 -1.07 10.32 8.98
CA TYR A 63 -2.31 9.57 8.84
C TYR A 63 -2.12 8.48 7.80
N GLY A 64 -1.58 7.34 8.21
CA GLY A 64 -1.25 6.24 7.29
C GLY A 64 -2.46 5.42 6.82
N PHE A 65 -2.38 4.89 5.60
CA PHE A 65 -3.41 4.01 5.03
C PHE A 65 -3.75 2.83 5.96
N LEU A 66 -5.05 2.57 6.16
CA LEU A 66 -5.64 1.55 7.06
C LEU A 66 -5.37 1.70 8.56
N LYS A 67 -4.71 2.77 9.00
CA LYS A 67 -4.57 3.09 10.42
C LYS A 67 -5.86 3.64 11.00
N GLU A 68 -5.99 3.52 12.32
CA GLU A 68 -7.12 4.07 13.06
C GLU A 68 -6.94 5.57 13.29
N HIS A 69 -7.68 6.37 12.52
CA HIS A 69 -7.75 7.82 12.69
C HIS A 69 -9.05 8.37 12.08
N GLU A 70 -9.35 9.64 12.33
CA GLU A 70 -10.55 10.32 11.83
C GLU A 70 -10.71 10.28 10.30
N PHE A 71 -9.59 10.25 9.56
CA PHE A 71 -9.64 10.23 8.10
C PHE A 71 -9.87 8.84 7.45
N PHE A 72 -10.04 7.75 8.23
CA PHE A 72 -10.06 6.39 7.66
C PHE A 72 -11.10 6.22 6.54
N ASN A 73 -12.32 6.73 6.74
CA ASN A 73 -13.40 6.61 5.77
C ASN A 73 -13.12 7.38 4.47
N TYR A 74 -12.25 8.40 4.48
CA TYR A 74 -11.93 9.21 3.31
C TYR A 74 -10.84 8.60 2.42
N TYR A 75 -10.23 7.48 2.83
CA TYR A 75 -9.29 6.72 2.00
C TYR A 75 -9.97 5.85 0.94
N GLY A 76 -11.30 5.76 0.97
CA GLY A 76 -12.09 4.88 0.13
C GLY A 76 -13.56 5.32 0.12
N LEU A 77 -14.45 4.41 -0.28
CA LEU A 77 -15.88 4.55 -0.05
C LEU A 77 -16.33 3.59 1.06
N THR A 78 -17.22 4.02 1.94
CA THR A 78 -17.82 3.15 2.95
C THR A 78 -18.77 2.15 2.31
N LYS A 79 -19.19 1.15 3.08
CA LYS A 79 -20.17 0.17 2.60
C LYS A 79 -21.49 0.85 2.29
N GLU A 80 -21.91 1.77 3.13
CA GLU A 80 -23.16 2.52 3.04
C GLU A 80 -23.14 3.41 1.78
N GLU A 81 -22.07 4.15 1.54
CA GLU A 81 -21.90 4.97 0.33
C GLU A 81 -21.97 4.13 -0.95
N VAL A 82 -21.33 2.96 -0.97
CA VAL A 82 -21.36 2.06 -2.14
C VAL A 82 -22.75 1.46 -2.34
N GLU A 83 -23.44 1.06 -1.28
CA GLU A 83 -24.81 0.53 -1.36
C GLU A 83 -25.79 1.59 -1.88
N GLU A 84 -25.66 2.85 -1.45
CA GLU A 84 -26.45 3.96 -1.96
C GLU A 84 -26.16 4.22 -3.44
N LEU A 85 -24.88 4.26 -3.83
CA LEU A 85 -24.46 4.45 -5.22
C LEU A 85 -24.95 3.33 -6.13
N PHE A 86 -24.93 2.07 -5.69
CA PHE A 86 -25.36 0.92 -6.50
C PHE A 86 -26.88 0.83 -6.67
N LYS A 87 -27.66 1.48 -5.80
CA LYS A 87 -29.13 1.55 -5.91
C LYS A 87 -29.62 2.70 -6.78
N LYS A 88 -28.74 3.61 -7.20
CA LYS A 88 -29.12 4.76 -8.01
C LYS A 88 -29.59 4.31 -9.39
N PRO A 89 -30.83 4.66 -9.80
CA PRO A 89 -31.39 4.21 -11.07
C PRO A 89 -30.63 4.78 -12.27
N GLU A 90 -29.93 5.92 -12.09
CA GLU A 90 -29.15 6.56 -13.16
C GLU A 90 -28.01 5.69 -13.72
N PHE A 91 -27.56 4.67 -12.97
CA PHE A 91 -26.48 3.79 -13.41
C PHE A 91 -26.95 2.50 -14.10
N ASP A 92 -28.25 2.16 -14.00
CA ASP A 92 -28.87 0.98 -14.63
C ASP A 92 -28.00 -0.30 -14.53
N LEU A 93 -27.67 -0.68 -13.28
CA LEU A 93 -26.73 -1.76 -13.01
C LEU A 93 -27.44 -3.10 -12.88
N ASP A 94 -26.89 -4.11 -13.55
CA ASP A 94 -27.32 -5.50 -13.41
C ASP A 94 -27.11 -6.01 -11.96
N PRO A 95 -28.14 -6.61 -11.30
CA PRO A 95 -28.04 -7.09 -9.93
C PRO A 95 -26.92 -8.12 -9.70
N ASP A 96 -26.67 -9.00 -10.67
CA ASP A 96 -25.59 -9.98 -10.58
C ASP A 96 -24.21 -9.33 -10.70
N ALA A 97 -24.08 -8.30 -11.53
CA ALA A 97 -22.89 -7.47 -11.61
C ALA A 97 -22.64 -6.70 -10.30
N VAL A 98 -23.68 -6.16 -9.67
CA VAL A 98 -23.61 -5.49 -8.35
C VAL A 98 -23.08 -6.45 -7.28
N ARG A 99 -23.63 -7.67 -7.19
CA ARG A 99 -23.15 -8.70 -6.25
C ARG A 99 -21.66 -9.00 -6.45
N ARG A 100 -21.23 -9.20 -7.70
CA ARG A 100 -19.82 -9.44 -8.04
C ARG A 100 -18.93 -8.23 -7.76
N ALA A 101 -19.43 -7.00 -7.94
CA ALA A 101 -18.69 -5.79 -7.63
C ALA A 101 -18.39 -5.65 -6.13
N HIS A 102 -19.31 -6.07 -5.25
CA HIS A 102 -19.06 -6.12 -3.81
C HIS A 102 -17.88 -7.04 -3.46
N GLU A 103 -17.84 -8.24 -4.05
CA GLU A 103 -16.74 -9.20 -3.85
C GLU A 103 -15.42 -8.69 -4.45
N ALA A 104 -15.49 -8.00 -5.59
CA ALA A 104 -14.33 -7.51 -6.31
C ALA A 104 -13.65 -6.32 -5.66
N TYR A 105 -14.40 -5.39 -5.06
CA TYR A 105 -13.86 -4.07 -4.70
C TYR A 105 -13.88 -3.76 -3.20
N ASN A 106 -14.64 -4.51 -2.40
CA ASN A 106 -14.64 -4.40 -0.93
C ASN A 106 -13.50 -5.21 -0.32
N GLY A 107 -12.78 -4.64 0.64
CA GLY A 107 -11.92 -5.47 1.48
C GLY A 107 -10.73 -4.79 2.12
N TYR A 108 -10.55 -3.49 1.87
CA TYR A 108 -9.57 -2.68 2.59
C TYR A 108 -10.05 -2.44 4.00
N GLN A 109 -9.34 -3.05 4.95
CA GLN A 109 -9.82 -3.26 6.31
C GLN A 109 -8.81 -2.72 7.31
N SER A 110 -9.31 -1.93 8.26
CA SER A 110 -8.53 -1.41 9.38
C SER A 110 -8.24 -2.49 10.42
N VAL A 111 -7.34 -2.20 11.36
CA VAL A 111 -7.04 -3.10 12.49
C VAL A 111 -8.29 -3.39 13.32
N LYS A 112 -9.16 -2.40 13.54
CA LYS A 112 -10.44 -2.56 14.26
C LYS A 112 -11.57 -3.09 13.38
N GLY A 113 -11.28 -3.41 12.12
CA GLY A 113 -12.22 -4.06 11.22
C GLY A 113 -13.17 -3.14 10.45
N LYS A 114 -12.95 -1.81 10.48
CA LYS A 114 -13.64 -0.89 9.56
C LYS A 114 -13.22 -1.21 8.12
N LYS A 115 -14.14 -1.08 7.17
CA LYS A 115 -13.89 -1.45 5.76
C LYS A 115 -14.20 -0.31 4.82
N ILE A 116 -13.40 -0.21 3.76
CA ILE A 116 -13.62 0.69 2.64
C ILE A 116 -13.42 -0.03 1.30
N TYR A 117 -14.03 0.54 0.27
CA TYR A 117 -13.89 0.14 -1.13
C TYR A 117 -12.86 1.02 -1.82
N ASN A 118 -12.22 0.49 -2.86
CA ASN A 118 -11.42 1.33 -3.74
C ASN A 118 -12.31 2.28 -4.56
N ILE A 119 -12.13 3.59 -4.37
CA ILE A 119 -12.93 4.62 -5.07
C ILE A 119 -12.87 4.43 -6.58
N TYR A 120 -11.68 4.27 -7.16
CA TYR A 120 -11.51 4.19 -8.60
C TYR A 120 -12.21 2.96 -9.20
N ALA A 121 -12.10 1.80 -8.57
CA ALA A 121 -12.75 0.57 -9.03
C ALA A 121 -14.28 0.70 -9.00
N VAL A 122 -14.83 1.27 -7.92
CA VAL A 122 -16.27 1.56 -7.81
C VAL A 122 -16.72 2.53 -8.89
N LEU A 123 -16.05 3.67 -9.07
CA LEU A 123 -16.40 4.66 -10.11
C LEU A 123 -16.32 4.05 -11.52
N ARG A 124 -15.35 3.18 -11.77
CA ARG A 124 -15.23 2.49 -13.07
C ARG A 124 -16.35 1.49 -13.28
N PHE A 125 -16.78 0.78 -12.23
CA PHE A 125 -17.93 -0.09 -12.29
C PHE A 125 -19.23 0.70 -12.54
N LEU A 126 -19.49 1.77 -11.77
CA LEU A 126 -20.64 2.65 -11.99
C LEU A 126 -20.72 3.18 -13.42
N LYS A 127 -19.57 3.55 -14.01
CA LYS A 127 -19.50 4.06 -15.39
C LYS A 127 -19.77 2.99 -16.46
N THR A 128 -19.49 1.72 -16.19
CA THR A 128 -19.41 0.69 -17.25
C THR A 128 -20.34 -0.49 -17.04
N GLY A 129 -20.91 -0.68 -15.85
CA GLY A 129 -21.61 -1.89 -15.44
C GLY A 129 -20.72 -3.15 -15.38
N GLN A 130 -19.40 -3.02 -15.61
CA GLN A 130 -18.51 -4.16 -15.80
C GLN A 130 -17.58 -4.37 -14.61
N VAL A 131 -17.62 -5.57 -14.06
CA VAL A 131 -16.68 -6.04 -13.04
C VAL A 131 -15.36 -6.45 -13.71
N LYS A 132 -14.28 -5.73 -13.44
CA LYS A 132 -12.97 -5.90 -14.09
C LYS A 132 -11.83 -5.57 -13.11
N THR A 133 -10.63 -6.02 -13.45
CA THR A 133 -9.41 -5.61 -12.74
C THR A 133 -8.98 -4.18 -13.11
N TYR A 134 -9.44 -3.18 -12.36
CA TYR A 134 -9.09 -1.76 -12.46
C TYR A 134 -7.79 -1.38 -11.71
N TRP A 135 -7.33 -2.23 -10.78
CA TRP A 135 -6.08 -2.11 -10.00
C TRP A 135 -4.77 -2.14 -10.84
N THR A 136 -4.87 -2.15 -12.16
CA THR A 136 -3.76 -2.42 -13.11
C THR A 136 -2.86 -1.23 -13.44
N LYS A 137 -3.20 0.00 -13.01
CA LYS A 137 -2.49 1.21 -13.43
C LYS A 137 -1.17 1.49 -12.69
N PHE A 138 -0.86 0.78 -11.60
CA PHE A 138 0.40 0.96 -10.89
C PHE A 138 1.50 0.03 -11.46
N ALA A 139 2.36 0.60 -12.31
CA ALA A 139 3.44 -0.09 -13.03
C ALA A 139 4.45 -0.83 -12.12
N SER A 140 4.44 -0.54 -10.83
CA SER A 140 5.42 -0.95 -9.84
C SER A 140 5.44 -2.47 -9.58
N ILE A 141 4.29 -3.15 -9.50
CA ILE A 141 4.28 -4.59 -9.17
C ILE A 141 4.73 -5.48 -10.33
N LYS A 142 4.58 -5.03 -11.59
CA LYS A 142 5.10 -5.78 -12.74
C LYS A 142 6.62 -5.95 -12.65
N LYS A 143 7.30 -5.00 -12.03
CA LYS A 143 8.75 -5.08 -11.77
C LYS A 143 9.11 -6.08 -10.66
N LEU A 144 8.14 -6.53 -9.85
CA LEU A 144 8.31 -7.53 -8.77
C LEU A 144 8.08 -8.98 -9.23
N ARG A 145 7.71 -9.24 -10.49
CA ARG A 145 7.44 -10.61 -10.99
C ARG A 145 8.58 -11.59 -10.73
N GLY A 146 9.83 -11.16 -10.96
CA GLY A 146 11.01 -11.98 -10.70
C GLY A 146 11.19 -12.32 -9.22
N VAL A 147 10.79 -11.40 -8.33
CA VAL A 147 10.85 -11.57 -6.88
C VAL A 147 9.84 -12.62 -6.40
N PHE A 148 8.62 -12.59 -6.95
CA PHE A 148 7.57 -13.55 -6.58
C PHE A 148 7.90 -15.00 -6.94
N LYS A 149 8.81 -15.22 -7.90
CA LYS A 149 9.25 -16.55 -8.33
C LYS A 149 10.33 -17.16 -7.43
N ILE A 150 10.98 -16.38 -6.58
CA ILE A 150 12.01 -16.89 -5.67
C ILE A 150 11.34 -17.79 -4.62
N PRO A 151 11.85 -19.00 -4.35
CA PRO A 151 11.23 -19.94 -3.40
C PRO A 151 10.85 -19.33 -2.06
N ALA A 152 11.73 -18.48 -1.48
CA ALA A 152 11.52 -17.81 -0.20
C ALA A 152 10.27 -16.91 -0.18
N PHE A 153 9.94 -16.22 -1.28
CA PHE A 153 8.74 -15.38 -1.38
C PHE A 153 7.54 -16.15 -1.94
N LYS A 154 7.78 -17.07 -2.87
CA LYS A 154 6.76 -17.83 -3.58
C LYS A 154 5.80 -18.52 -2.63
N GLN A 155 6.31 -19.15 -1.56
CA GLN A 155 5.45 -19.80 -0.56
C GLN A 155 4.43 -18.85 0.10
N TYR A 156 4.83 -17.61 0.39
CA TYR A 156 3.95 -16.61 1.00
C TYR A 156 2.98 -16.04 -0.01
N ILE A 157 3.44 -15.77 -1.24
CA ILE A 157 2.58 -15.31 -2.34
C ILE A 157 1.53 -16.39 -2.65
N ASP A 158 1.91 -17.65 -2.73
CA ASP A 158 1.01 -18.78 -2.97
C ASP A 158 -0.05 -18.92 -1.88
N LYS A 159 0.36 -18.77 -0.61
CA LYS A 159 -0.55 -18.75 0.53
C LYS A 159 -1.55 -17.57 0.43
N LEU A 160 -1.07 -16.38 0.09
CA LEU A 160 -1.91 -15.19 -0.07
C LEU A 160 -2.93 -15.34 -1.21
N VAL A 161 -2.51 -15.79 -2.39
CA VAL A 161 -3.40 -15.98 -3.54
C VAL A 161 -4.36 -17.16 -3.38
N SER A 162 -4.12 -18.06 -2.41
CA SER A 162 -5.09 -19.09 -2.01
C SER A 162 -6.10 -18.57 -0.97
N GLY A 163 -6.17 -17.25 -0.75
CA GLY A 163 -7.06 -16.61 0.22
C GLY A 163 -6.64 -16.75 1.69
N LYS A 164 -5.46 -17.31 1.98
CA LYS A 164 -4.94 -17.43 3.35
C LYS A 164 -4.18 -16.17 3.75
N SER A 165 -3.90 -16.03 5.05
CA SER A 165 -3.17 -14.90 5.61
C SER A 165 -1.72 -15.23 5.95
N ILE A 166 -0.91 -14.19 6.09
CA ILE A 166 0.48 -14.25 6.56
C ILE A 166 0.67 -13.27 7.71
N SER A 167 1.66 -13.53 8.57
CA SER A 167 2.06 -12.59 9.60
C SER A 167 3.28 -11.81 9.14
N ILE A 168 3.23 -10.49 9.26
CA ILE A 168 4.31 -9.58 8.84
C ILE A 168 4.56 -8.54 9.93
N VAL A 169 5.74 -7.94 9.90
CA VAL A 169 6.03 -6.73 10.68
C VAL A 169 5.71 -5.54 9.79
N ILE A 170 4.79 -4.68 10.22
CA ILE A 170 4.53 -3.39 9.58
C ILE A 170 5.31 -2.32 10.34
N THR A 171 6.12 -1.57 9.62
CA THR A 171 6.78 -0.38 10.17
C THR A 171 6.02 0.87 9.77
N ASP A 172 5.94 1.83 10.69
CA ASP A 172 5.26 3.10 10.44
C ASP A 172 5.91 3.87 9.31
N LYS A 173 7.25 3.91 9.27
CA LYS A 173 8.04 4.63 8.28
C LYS A 173 8.95 3.64 7.57
N LEU A 174 9.03 3.73 6.24
CA LEU A 174 10.13 3.12 5.51
C LEU A 174 11.40 3.91 5.83
N THR A 175 12.53 3.24 5.91
CA THR A 175 13.85 3.86 6.01
C THR A 175 14.46 4.03 4.60
N VAL A 176 15.57 4.75 4.51
CA VAL A 176 16.34 4.81 3.25
C VAL A 176 16.92 3.46 2.93
N GLU A 177 17.40 2.74 3.96
CA GLU A 177 17.87 1.36 3.81
C GLU A 177 16.77 0.46 3.26
N ASP A 178 15.53 0.58 3.74
CA ASP A 178 14.40 -0.22 3.22
C ASP A 178 14.23 -0.01 1.71
N VAL A 179 14.37 1.23 1.23
CA VAL A 179 14.28 1.55 -0.21
C VAL A 179 15.49 1.01 -0.99
N ILE A 180 16.69 1.09 -0.42
CA ILE A 180 17.90 0.49 -1.00
C ILE A 180 17.75 -1.04 -1.08
N ASP A 181 17.23 -1.67 -0.04
CA ASP A 181 17.02 -3.11 0.05
C ASP A 181 15.96 -3.61 -0.92
N LEU A 182 14.82 -2.91 -1.01
CA LEU A 182 13.80 -3.18 -2.03
C LEU A 182 14.40 -3.11 -3.43
N ARG A 183 15.22 -2.10 -3.70
CA ARG A 183 15.91 -1.97 -4.98
C ARG A 183 16.91 -3.09 -5.20
N ASN A 184 17.67 -3.49 -4.18
CA ASN A 184 18.67 -4.55 -4.31
C ASN A 184 18.00 -5.89 -4.58
N LEU A 185 16.86 -6.15 -3.93
CA LEU A 185 15.99 -7.29 -4.19
C LEU A 185 15.50 -7.30 -5.64
N LEU A 186 15.12 -6.15 -6.19
CA LEU A 186 14.71 -6.01 -7.58
C LEU A 186 15.84 -6.28 -8.59
N LEU A 187 17.07 -5.85 -8.28
CA LEU A 187 18.23 -6.01 -9.18
C LEU A 187 18.91 -7.37 -9.07
N ARG A 188 18.98 -7.95 -7.86
CA ARG A 188 19.70 -9.19 -7.55
C ARG A 188 18.86 -10.08 -6.62
N PRO A 189 17.77 -10.67 -7.12
CA PRO A 189 16.81 -11.38 -6.28
C PRO A 189 17.43 -12.56 -5.50
N GLN A 190 18.45 -13.22 -6.06
CA GLN A 190 19.03 -14.44 -5.50
C GLN A 190 20.01 -14.23 -4.31
N VAL A 191 20.49 -13.00 -4.06
CA VAL A 191 21.69 -12.77 -3.22
C VAL A 191 21.40 -12.41 -1.75
N GLY A 192 20.20 -12.00 -1.34
CA GLY A 192 19.99 -11.57 0.06
C GLY A 192 18.82 -12.22 0.81
N ILE A 193 18.69 -13.52 0.61
CA ILE A 193 17.66 -14.37 1.24
C ILE A 193 17.60 -14.24 2.79
N ASN A 194 18.60 -13.68 3.47
CA ASN A 194 18.72 -13.77 4.93
C ASN A 194 17.89 -12.77 5.77
N TYR A 195 17.31 -11.69 5.22
CA TYR A 195 16.52 -10.71 6.03
C TYR A 195 15.27 -10.09 5.36
N TRP A 196 14.81 -10.61 4.23
CA TRP A 196 14.00 -9.82 3.27
C TRP A 196 12.46 -9.97 3.20
N PRO A 197 11.77 -10.95 3.83
CA PRO A 197 10.31 -11.02 3.74
C PRO A 197 9.60 -9.75 4.25
N ALA A 198 10.07 -9.19 5.37
CA ALA A 198 9.35 -8.12 6.05
C ALA A 198 9.24 -6.83 5.22
N VAL A 199 10.33 -6.36 4.62
CA VAL A 199 10.34 -5.08 3.87
C VAL A 199 9.47 -5.18 2.61
N LEU A 200 9.54 -6.30 1.87
CA LEU A 200 8.70 -6.50 0.69
C LEU A 200 7.21 -6.52 1.06
N PHE A 201 6.81 -7.28 2.08
CA PHE A 201 5.40 -7.36 2.45
C PHE A 201 4.90 -6.06 3.10
N ASN A 202 5.74 -5.35 3.86
CA ASN A 202 5.42 -4.00 4.34
C ASN A 202 5.21 -3.02 3.17
N PHE A 203 6.06 -3.10 2.13
CA PHE A 203 5.89 -2.30 0.91
C PHE A 203 4.60 -2.67 0.16
N LEU A 204 4.30 -3.96 -0.01
CA LEU A 204 3.04 -4.41 -0.62
C LEU A 204 1.81 -3.96 0.18
N PHE A 205 1.91 -3.96 1.51
CA PHE A 205 0.87 -3.44 2.40
C PHE A 205 0.64 -1.95 2.19
N LYS A 206 1.70 -1.13 2.23
CA LYS A 206 1.59 0.33 2.00
C LYS A 206 1.03 0.66 0.61
N LEU A 207 1.35 -0.14 -0.41
CA LEU A 207 0.79 0.01 -1.75
C LEU A 207 -0.66 -0.48 -1.91
N GLY A 208 -1.29 -1.04 -0.86
CA GLY A 208 -2.66 -1.54 -0.89
C GLY A 208 -2.83 -2.91 -1.55
N TYR A 209 -1.76 -3.69 -1.70
CA TYR A 209 -1.88 -5.10 -2.13
C TYR A 209 -2.24 -6.04 -0.99
N LEU A 210 -2.09 -5.59 0.25
CA LEU A 210 -2.44 -6.31 1.47
C LEU A 210 -3.31 -5.44 2.37
N THR A 211 -4.08 -6.09 3.23
CA THR A 211 -4.94 -5.46 4.23
C THR A 211 -4.82 -6.19 5.56
N TYR A 212 -5.21 -5.54 6.66
CA TYR A 212 -5.33 -6.22 7.95
C TYR A 212 -6.37 -7.33 7.90
N MET A 213 -6.06 -8.42 8.60
CA MET A 213 -7.04 -9.42 9.03
C MET A 213 -7.23 -9.24 10.54
N PRO A 214 -8.40 -8.80 11.02
CA PRO A 214 -8.61 -8.60 12.45
C PRO A 214 -8.36 -9.91 13.20
N HIS A 215 -7.62 -9.81 14.29
CA HIS A 215 -7.54 -10.91 15.26
C HIS A 215 -8.79 -10.95 16.13
N ARG A 216 -9.27 -12.15 16.45
CA ARG A 216 -10.32 -12.34 17.45
C ARG A 216 -9.84 -12.04 18.88
N GLN A 217 -8.53 -12.08 19.15
CA GLN A 217 -7.89 -11.70 20.43
C GLN A 217 -6.45 -11.24 20.19
N ASN A 218 -6.00 -10.15 20.84
CA ASN A 218 -4.59 -9.75 20.89
C ASN A 218 -3.86 -10.53 21.99
N PRO A 219 -2.71 -11.17 21.73
CA PRO A 219 -1.75 -11.41 22.80
C PRO A 219 -1.08 -10.07 23.14
N ALA A 220 -1.18 -9.65 24.40
CA ALA A 220 -0.49 -8.48 24.90
C ALA A 220 1.05 -8.68 24.82
N GLY A 221 1.79 -7.61 24.49
CA GLY A 221 3.16 -7.47 24.98
C GLY A 221 4.34 -7.54 23.99
N TYR A 222 4.18 -7.24 22.70
CA TYR A 222 5.34 -7.06 21.81
C TYR A 222 5.42 -5.63 21.26
N SER A 223 6.59 -5.01 21.47
CA SER A 223 6.97 -3.67 20.99
C SER A 223 7.14 -3.60 19.46
N VAL A 224 7.08 -4.74 18.77
CA VAL A 224 7.02 -4.85 17.32
C VAL A 224 5.63 -5.38 16.97
N GLN A 225 4.78 -4.56 16.32
CA GLN A 225 3.45 -4.99 15.90
C GLN A 225 3.57 -6.00 14.74
N GLN A 226 3.78 -7.27 15.08
CA GLN A 226 3.51 -8.36 14.17
C GLN A 226 2.01 -8.42 13.94
N VAL A 227 1.60 -8.26 12.69
CA VAL A 227 0.18 -8.22 12.30
C VAL A 227 -0.11 -9.31 11.29
N THR A 228 -1.36 -9.77 11.29
CA THR A 228 -1.83 -10.72 10.28
C THR A 228 -2.50 -9.96 9.14
N VAL A 229 -2.06 -10.28 7.92
CA VAL A 229 -2.51 -9.62 6.70
C VAL A 229 -2.96 -10.63 5.65
N LYS A 230 -3.81 -10.17 4.74
CA LYS A 230 -4.33 -10.94 3.59
C LYS A 230 -4.45 -10.04 2.37
N ILE A 231 -4.76 -10.63 1.21
CA ILE A 231 -5.19 -9.86 0.03
C ILE A 231 -6.58 -9.25 0.33
N PRO A 232 -6.82 -7.97 -0.01
CA PRO A 232 -8.08 -7.29 0.33
C PRO A 232 -9.31 -7.93 -0.32
N ASN A 233 -9.25 -8.17 -1.64
CA ASN A 233 -10.42 -8.52 -2.44
C ASN A 233 -10.04 -9.37 -3.67
N THR A 234 -11.04 -9.82 -4.43
CA THR A 234 -10.79 -10.68 -5.60
C THR A 234 -10.09 -9.94 -6.74
N GLU A 235 -10.32 -8.64 -6.90
CA GLU A 235 -9.63 -7.81 -7.90
C GLU A 235 -8.10 -7.85 -7.71
N VAL A 236 -7.63 -7.55 -6.50
CA VAL A 236 -6.20 -7.54 -6.18
C VAL A 236 -5.62 -8.95 -6.28
N MET A 237 -6.38 -9.97 -5.86
CA MET A 237 -5.98 -11.37 -5.96
C MET A 237 -5.73 -11.78 -7.41
N GLU A 238 -6.67 -11.54 -8.31
CA GLU A 238 -6.53 -11.82 -9.75
C GLU A 238 -5.32 -11.09 -10.34
N TYR A 239 -5.09 -9.85 -9.91
CA TYR A 239 -3.97 -9.07 -10.41
C TYR A 239 -2.62 -9.65 -9.99
N ILE A 240 -2.47 -10.06 -8.71
CA ILE A 240 -1.25 -10.70 -8.20
C ILE A 240 -1.04 -12.07 -8.86
N GLN A 241 -2.11 -12.86 -9.03
CA GLN A 241 -2.04 -14.16 -9.72
C GLN A 241 -1.47 -14.01 -11.15
N LYS A 242 -1.86 -12.97 -11.88
CA LYS A 242 -1.30 -12.66 -13.22
C LYS A 242 0.18 -12.25 -13.22
N GLN A 243 0.78 -11.98 -12.05
CA GLN A 243 2.20 -11.60 -11.92
C GLN A 243 3.11 -12.77 -11.49
N ARG A 244 2.54 -13.87 -11.02
CA ARG A 244 3.31 -15.07 -10.60
C ARG A 244 3.90 -15.78 -11.82
#